data_AF-A0A4Q8L4C8-F1
#
_entry.id   AF-A0A4Q8L4C8-F1
#
_cell.length_a   1.000
_cell.length_b   1.000
_cell.length_c   1.000
_cell.angle_alpha   90.00
_cell.angle_beta   90.00
_cell.angle_gamma   90.00
#
_symmetry.space_group_name_H-M   'P 1'
#
loop_
_entity.id
_entity.type
_entity.pdbx_description
1 polymer ?
#
loop_
_entity_poly.entity_id
_entity_poly.type
_entity_poly.pdbx_seq_one_letter_code
_entity_poly.pdbx_strand_id
1 'polypeptide(L)'
;MNYRYQPTRGPHDGLWWQIALGVFVGQLMSAAVAGVAFLVLASFAASQAEDAAKQLSRQLQQATRQAQSAVPPTPGFTPPQARTKRPLAEDERCIGGRRLKRLPNGWQDLPYEPC
;
A
#
# COMPACT_ATOMS: atom_id res chain seq x y z
N MET A 1 -27.75 80.79 19.29
CA MET A 1 -27.16 80.23 20.53
C MET A 1 -26.54 78.90 20.18
N ASN A 2 -25.21 78.80 20.17
CA ASN A 2 -24.50 77.57 19.81
C ASN A 2 -24.21 76.75 21.08
N TYR A 3 -24.95 75.66 21.29
CA TYR A 3 -24.65 74.69 22.34
C TYR A 3 -23.58 73.73 21.83
N ARG A 4 -22.32 73.92 22.26
CA ARG A 4 -21.28 72.89 22.11
C ARG A 4 -21.59 71.77 23.08
N TYR A 5 -21.87 70.58 22.54
CA TYR A 5 -21.93 69.35 23.31
C TYR A 5 -20.51 69.03 23.79
N GLN A 6 -20.23 69.21 25.08
CA GLN A 6 -19.05 68.62 25.72
C GLN A 6 -19.50 67.30 26.36
N PRO A 7 -19.06 66.13 25.85
CA PRO A 7 -19.32 64.90 26.54
C PRO A 7 -18.53 64.89 27.85
N THR A 8 -19.24 64.96 28.97
CA THR A 8 -18.70 64.70 30.29
C THR A 8 -18.29 63.23 30.35
N ARG A 9 -17.00 62.94 30.17
CA ARG A 9 -16.43 61.64 30.55
C ARG A 9 -16.58 61.49 32.06
N GLY A 10 -17.39 60.54 32.48
CA GLY A 10 -17.48 60.17 33.89
C GLY A 10 -16.14 59.57 34.34
N PRO A 11 -15.72 59.76 35.61
CA PRO A 11 -14.48 59.17 36.14
C PRO A 11 -14.38 57.65 35.96
N HIS A 12 -15.53 56.98 35.81
CA HIS A 12 -15.65 55.54 35.70
C HIS A 12 -15.63 55.00 34.25
N ASP A 13 -15.79 55.85 33.24
CA ASP A 13 -15.86 55.42 31.83
C ASP A 13 -14.51 54.91 31.32
N GLY A 14 -13.41 55.45 31.84
CA GLY A 14 -12.05 55.02 31.48
C GLY A 14 -11.63 53.71 32.13
N LEU A 15 -12.15 53.40 33.32
CA LEU A 15 -11.73 52.23 34.10
C LEU A 15 -12.21 50.92 33.47
N TRP A 16 -13.49 50.84 33.08
CA TRP A 16 -14.04 49.66 32.40
C TRP A 16 -13.36 49.40 31.06
N TRP A 17 -13.10 50.46 30.31
CA TRP A 17 -12.36 50.38 29.05
C TRP A 17 -10.94 49.84 29.26
N GLN A 18 -10.21 50.33 30.27
CA GLN A 18 -8.86 49.84 30.59
C GLN A 18 -8.85 48.37 31.01
N ILE A 19 -9.83 47.94 31.82
CA ILE A 19 -9.96 46.53 32.23
C ILE A 19 -10.19 45.65 31.00
N ALA A 20 -11.11 46.03 30.10
CA ALA A 20 -11.38 45.29 28.88
C ALA A 20 -10.13 45.18 27.99
N LEU A 21 -9.37 46.27 27.86
CA LEU A 21 -8.14 46.31 27.06
C LEU A 21 -7.05 45.41 27.67
N GLY A 22 -6.93 45.39 29.00
CA GLY A 22 -6.02 44.49 29.72
C GLY A 22 -6.36 43.02 29.51
N VAL A 23 -7.63 42.64 29.62
CA VAL A 23 -8.08 41.26 29.37
C VAL A 23 -7.85 40.87 27.92
N PHE A 24 -8.16 41.74 26.97
CA PHE A 24 -7.95 41.46 25.54
C PHE A 24 -6.48 41.21 25.21
N VAL A 25 -5.58 42.10 25.66
CA VAL A 25 -4.14 41.93 25.45
C VAL A 25 -3.61 40.69 26.17
N GLY A 26 -4.10 40.43 27.39
CA GLY A 26 -3.77 39.21 28.12
C GLY A 26 -4.16 37.95 27.36
N GLN A 27 -5.40 37.89 26.84
CA GLN A 27 -5.87 36.77 26.04
C GLN A 27 -5.08 36.61 24.73
N LEU A 28 -4.74 37.71 24.06
CA LEU A 28 -3.90 37.65 22.85
C LEU A 28 -2.52 37.07 23.15
N MET A 29 -1.89 37.48 24.24
CA MET A 29 -0.60 36.91 24.66
C MET A 29 -0.72 35.43 25.03
N SER A 30 -1.75 35.05 25.79
CA SER A 30 -1.99 33.64 26.12
C SER A 30 -2.24 32.79 24.87
N ALA A 31 -3.03 33.28 23.92
CA ALA A 31 -3.30 32.59 22.66
C ALA A 31 -2.05 32.46 21.79
N ALA A 32 -1.21 33.50 21.73
CA ALA A 32 0.06 33.45 21.02
C ALA A 32 1.01 32.40 21.63
N VAL A 33 1.17 32.39 22.95
CA VAL A 33 2.00 31.41 23.66
C VAL A 33 1.46 30.00 23.47
N ALA A 34 0.15 29.79 23.62
CA ALA A 34 -0.48 28.51 23.40
C ALA A 34 -0.31 28.02 21.94
N GLY A 35 -0.47 28.92 20.97
CA GLY A 35 -0.27 28.62 19.56
C GLY A 35 1.15 28.19 19.25
N VAL A 36 2.16 28.92 19.75
CA VAL A 36 3.57 28.56 19.58
C VAL A 36 3.89 27.24 20.27
N ALA A 37 3.44 27.05 21.51
CA ALA A 37 3.63 25.80 22.23
C ALA A 37 3.01 24.61 21.47
N PHE A 38 1.80 24.78 20.94
CA PHE A 38 1.13 23.76 20.13
C PHE A 38 1.91 23.43 18.87
N LEU A 39 2.43 24.42 18.14
CA LEU A 39 3.24 24.18 16.94
C LEU A 39 4.52 23.42 17.26
N VAL A 40 5.21 23.76 18.36
CA VAL A 40 6.41 23.04 18.80
C VAL A 40 6.07 21.59 19.16
N LEU A 41 5.04 21.37 19.97
CA LEU A 41 4.59 20.02 20.34
C LEU A 41 4.17 19.20 19.11
N ALA A 42 3.43 19.81 18.17
CA ALA A 42 2.99 19.16 16.95
C ALA A 42 4.18 18.78 16.05
N SER A 43 5.17 19.67 15.89
CA SER A 43 6.38 19.37 15.11
C SER A 43 7.18 18.20 15.71
N PHE A 44 7.28 18.17 17.03
CA PHE A 44 7.98 17.12 17.74
C PHE A 44 7.23 15.78 17.64
N ALA A 45 5.92 15.79 17.83
CA ALA A 45 5.07 14.61 17.64
C ALA A 45 5.14 14.07 16.20
N ALA A 46 5.14 14.96 15.20
CA ALA A 46 5.27 14.58 13.80
C ALA A 46 6.62 13.88 13.53
N SER A 47 7.73 14.44 14.04
CA SER A 47 9.05 13.79 13.88
C SER A 47 9.10 12.41 14.53
N GLN A 48 8.51 12.24 15.71
CA GLN A 48 8.45 10.93 16.37
C GLN A 48 7.56 9.93 15.62
N ALA A 49 6.43 10.39 15.08
CA ALA A 49 5.53 9.55 14.32
C ALA A 49 6.20 9.02 13.05
N GLU A 50 7.03 9.82 12.39
CA GLU A 50 7.80 9.37 11.22
C GLU A 50 8.81 8.28 11.57
N ASP A 51 9.54 8.43 12.67
CA ASP A 51 10.53 7.44 13.08
C ASP A 51 9.86 6.13 13.55
N ALA A 52 8.77 6.24 14.30
CA ALA A 52 7.95 5.09 14.68
C ALA A 52 7.37 4.39 13.43
N ALA A 53 6.86 5.15 12.45
CA ALA A 53 6.34 4.59 11.20
C ALA A 53 7.43 3.90 10.37
N LYS A 54 8.66 4.44 10.33
CA LYS A 54 9.82 3.80 9.67
C LYS A 54 10.20 2.49 10.37
N GLN A 55 10.17 2.43 11.69
CA GLN A 55 10.45 1.19 12.44
C GLN A 55 9.36 0.14 12.18
N LEU A 56 8.09 0.54 12.26
CA LEU A 56 6.96 -0.35 12.10
C LEU A 56 6.84 -0.88 10.66
N SER A 57 7.12 -0.04 9.66
CA SER A 57 7.19 -0.46 8.27
C SER A 57 8.32 -1.46 8.01
N ARG A 58 9.50 -1.28 8.61
CA ARG A 58 10.60 -2.26 8.53
C ARG A 58 10.21 -3.61 9.15
N GLN A 59 9.58 -3.59 10.33
CA GLN A 59 9.09 -4.80 10.98
C GLN A 59 8.04 -5.52 10.13
N LEU A 60 7.06 -4.78 9.59
CA LEU A 60 6.05 -5.33 8.69
C LEU A 60 6.68 -5.93 7.43
N GLN A 61 7.62 -5.23 6.78
CA GLN A 61 8.32 -5.76 5.61
C GLN A 61 9.08 -7.05 5.92
N GLN A 62 9.73 -7.14 7.08
CA GLN A 62 10.41 -8.36 7.52
C GLN A 62 9.42 -9.50 7.77
N ALA A 63 8.31 -9.22 8.46
CA ALA A 63 7.25 -10.19 8.71
C ALA A 63 6.61 -10.68 7.39
N THR A 64 6.35 -9.78 6.43
CA THR A 64 5.83 -10.14 5.11
C THR A 64 6.82 -11.00 4.34
N ARG A 65 8.13 -10.70 4.38
CA ARG A 65 9.16 -11.55 3.76
C ARG A 65 9.19 -12.95 4.38
N GLN A 66 9.11 -13.05 5.71
CA GLN A 66 9.06 -14.35 6.39
C GLN A 66 7.80 -15.14 6.00
N ALA A 67 6.64 -14.48 5.92
CA ALA A 67 5.40 -15.10 5.48
C ALA A 67 5.45 -15.57 4.02
N GLN A 68 6.09 -14.81 3.12
CA GLN A 68 6.30 -15.21 1.73
C GLN A 68 7.27 -16.39 1.60
N SER A 69 8.34 -16.45 2.40
CA SER A 69 9.25 -17.59 2.44
C SER A 69 8.61 -18.85 3.02
N ALA A 70 7.54 -18.71 3.81
CA ALA A 70 6.77 -19.83 4.35
C ALA A 70 5.69 -20.34 3.37
N VAL A 71 5.54 -19.73 2.19
CA VAL A 71 4.72 -20.29 1.11
C VAL A 71 5.41 -21.59 0.65
N PRO A 72 4.79 -22.76 0.86
CA PRO A 72 5.38 -24.02 0.41
C PRO A 72 5.60 -23.92 -1.11
N PRO A 73 6.72 -24.46 -1.65
CA PRO A 73 6.93 -24.49 -3.08
C PRO A 73 5.70 -25.13 -3.71
N THR A 74 5.06 -24.40 -4.62
CA THR A 74 4.01 -24.97 -5.46
C THR A 74 4.58 -26.26 -6.04
N PRO A 75 3.97 -27.44 -5.80
CA PRO A 75 4.51 -28.69 -6.28
C PRO A 75 4.76 -28.53 -7.78
N GLY A 76 6.03 -28.68 -8.16
CA GLY A 76 6.52 -28.31 -9.47
C GLY A 76 5.63 -28.93 -10.53
N PHE A 77 5.14 -28.09 -11.45
CA PHE A 77 4.60 -28.58 -12.70
C PHE A 77 5.73 -29.27 -13.43
N THR A 78 5.80 -30.60 -13.31
CA THR A 78 6.62 -31.44 -14.17
C THR A 78 6.02 -31.31 -15.56
N PRO A 79 6.68 -30.64 -16.53
CA PRO A 79 6.21 -30.69 -17.89
C PRO A 79 6.17 -32.17 -18.29
N PRO A 80 5.05 -32.67 -18.84
CA PRO A 80 4.98 -34.06 -19.29
C PRO A 80 6.12 -34.25 -20.28
N GLN A 81 7.02 -35.18 -19.99
CA GLN A 81 8.13 -35.47 -20.89
C GLN A 81 7.55 -35.74 -22.27
N ALA A 82 7.91 -34.88 -23.23
CA ALA A 82 7.54 -35.07 -24.61
C ALA A 82 8.15 -36.41 -25.04
N ARG A 83 7.32 -37.46 -25.07
CA ARG A 83 7.69 -38.77 -25.58
C ARG A 83 8.16 -38.55 -27.01
N THR A 84 9.47 -38.62 -27.22
CA THR A 84 10.06 -38.61 -28.56
C THR A 84 9.44 -39.75 -29.33
N LYS A 85 8.51 -39.44 -30.25
CA LYS A 85 7.83 -40.44 -31.06
C LYS A 85 8.88 -41.19 -31.87
N ARG A 86 8.83 -42.52 -31.82
CA ARG A 86 9.72 -43.40 -32.58
C ARG A 86 9.59 -43.10 -34.07
N PRO A 87 10.68 -43.02 -34.85
CA PRO A 87 10.58 -42.87 -36.30
C PRO A 87 9.77 -44.00 -36.95
N LEU A 88 9.16 -43.75 -38.11
CA LEU A 88 8.43 -44.76 -38.88
C LEU A 88 9.40 -45.77 -39.48
N ALA A 89 9.15 -47.06 -39.29
CA ALA A 89 9.88 -48.11 -40.01
C ALA A 89 9.37 -48.25 -41.46
N GLU A 90 10.15 -48.89 -42.34
CA GLU A 90 9.80 -49.03 -43.77
C GLU A 90 8.52 -49.84 -44.02
N ASP A 91 8.18 -50.74 -43.09
CA ASP A 91 6.96 -51.55 -43.08
C ASP A 91 5.81 -50.90 -42.31
N GLU A 92 5.97 -49.64 -41.86
CA GLU A 92 4.98 -48.91 -41.07
C GLU A 92 4.48 -47.66 -41.80
N ARG A 93 3.21 -47.32 -41.57
CA ARG A 93 2.58 -46.11 -42.10
C ARG A 93 1.79 -45.39 -41.02
N CYS A 94 1.78 -44.07 -41.09
CA CYS A 94 0.99 -43.23 -40.20
C CYS A 94 -0.24 -42.72 -40.96
N ILE A 95 -1.44 -43.06 -40.49
CA ILE A 95 -2.69 -42.59 -41.09
C ILE A 95 -3.60 -42.08 -39.97
N GLY A 96 -3.89 -40.77 -39.97
CA GLY A 96 -4.77 -40.15 -38.99
C GLY A 96 -4.27 -40.25 -37.54
N GLY A 97 -2.95 -40.16 -37.31
CA GLY A 97 -2.34 -40.27 -35.98
C GLY A 97 -2.19 -41.71 -35.46
N ARG A 98 -2.60 -42.71 -36.24
CA ARG A 98 -2.44 -44.13 -35.92
C ARG A 98 -1.32 -44.76 -36.73
N ARG A 99 -0.50 -45.59 -36.08
CA ARG A 99 0.58 -46.33 -36.71
C ARG A 99 0.06 -47.68 -37.16
N LEU A 100 0.19 -47.97 -38.45
CA LEU A 100 -0.22 -49.22 -39.08
C LEU A 100 1.03 -49.97 -39.53
N LYS A 101 1.17 -51.24 -39.16
CA LYS A 101 2.25 -52.11 -39.61
C LYS A 101 1.76 -53.04 -40.71
N ARG A 102 2.56 -53.21 -41.77
CA ARG A 102 2.26 -54.11 -42.88
C ARG A 102 2.57 -55.55 -42.48
N LEU A 103 1.55 -56.40 -42.54
CA LEU A 103 1.66 -57.85 -42.39
C LEU A 103 1.45 -58.54 -43.75
N PRO A 104 1.88 -59.80 -43.92
CA PRO A 104 1.68 -60.56 -45.17
C PRO A 104 0.20 -60.67 -45.58
N ASN A 105 -0.70 -60.61 -44.61
CA ASN A 105 -2.15 -60.74 -44.78
C ASN A 105 -2.93 -59.42 -44.60
N GLY A 106 -2.26 -58.26 -44.47
CA GLY A 106 -2.96 -56.97 -44.36
C GLY A 106 -2.22 -55.89 -43.57
N TRP A 107 -2.97 -54.99 -42.95
CA TRP A 107 -2.45 -53.93 -42.08
C TRP A 107 -2.94 -54.15 -40.64
N GLN A 108 -2.04 -54.03 -39.68
CA GLN A 108 -2.35 -54.10 -38.25
C GLN A 108 -2.17 -52.73 -37.60
N ASP A 109 -3.17 -52.29 -36.83
CA ASP A 109 -3.10 -51.05 -36.04
C ASP A 109 -2.28 -51.26 -34.77
N LEU A 110 -1.35 -50.36 -34.48
CA LEU A 110 -0.52 -50.31 -33.27
C LEU A 110 -1.00 -49.15 -32.39
N PRO A 111 -2.04 -49.37 -31.56
CA PRO A 111 -2.68 -48.30 -30.80
C PRO A 111 -1.80 -47.70 -29.69
N TYR A 112 -0.73 -48.38 -29.29
CA TYR A 112 0.16 -47.94 -28.23
C TYR A 112 1.34 -47.09 -28.70
N GLU A 113 1.55 -46.94 -30.01
CA GLU A 113 2.63 -46.14 -30.59
C GLU A 113 2.08 -45.11 -31.60
N PRO A 114 1.44 -44.03 -31.12
CA PRO A 114 0.91 -43.01 -32.00
C PRO A 114 2.03 -42.33 -32.79
N CYS A 115 1.75 -42.08 -34.06
CA CYS A 115 2.43 -41.06 -34.83
C CYS A 115 1.77 -39.69 -34.56
#